data_AF-A0A221R3E2-F1
#
_entry.id   AF-A0A221R3E2-F1
#
_cell.length_a   1.000
_cell.length_b   1.000
_cell.length_c   1.000
_cell.angle_alpha   90.00
_cell.angle_beta   90.00
_cell.angle_gamma   90.00
#
_symmetry.space_group_name_H-M   'P 1'
#
loop_
_entity.id
_entity.type
_entity.pdbx_description
1 polymer ?
#
loop_
_entity_poly.entity_id
_entity_poly.type
_entity_poly.pdbx_seq_one_letter_code
_entity_poly.pdbx_strand_id
1 'polypeptide(L)'
;MKRTRTRRRAFFPLAIAGILAATGLAACSSDGSVKAEVVRVVDGDTFEAKYGNETKTVRLLNIDTPETKHPNKIIECQGPEATKFLEGKLPAGTAVTLRFDQEKTDGYNRVLAAAFLGDELVNASIARAGLGVAKEYKPNTKYYGEVKAAQDEAAQKKAGLFQDSLACSPAAVAEQQLAALAATPADPGTAAASGEITSAAGKLAIALAAAKTAAGLLGEAKDAVVAVARSTENAGASAAKLTAAVATAESRHKTMTDRAASVKAEEDRIAAEAKAAEAKRVADEAAAKAAAEARAKAAAEAQAAAEAAARAVPPAPTYVAPSQPYVAPAPAPVQQNPYPGYTGPRCYAPGGKSWRPC
;
A
#
# COMPACT_ATOMS: atom_id res chain seq x y z
N MET A 1 91.74 -75.47 -5.99
CA MET A 1 92.99 -74.75 -5.63
C MET A 1 92.64 -73.70 -4.58
N LYS A 2 92.70 -74.01 -3.28
CA LYS A 2 93.84 -73.79 -2.34
C LYS A 2 94.37 -72.35 -2.31
N ARG A 3 94.05 -71.63 -1.20
CA ARG A 3 94.90 -70.79 -0.31
C ARG A 3 93.96 -69.91 0.54
N THR A 4 93.53 -70.24 1.76
CA THR A 4 94.19 -70.24 3.08
C THR A 4 95.20 -69.11 3.35
N ARG A 5 94.82 -68.16 4.23
CA ARG A 5 95.41 -67.84 5.57
C ARG A 5 95.03 -66.41 6.02
N THR A 6 94.12 -66.25 7.00
CA THR A 6 94.34 -66.07 8.46
C THR A 6 94.98 -64.75 8.92
N ARG A 7 94.25 -63.96 9.73
CA ARG A 7 94.47 -63.66 11.19
C ARG A 7 93.66 -62.39 11.54
N ARG A 8 92.60 -62.47 12.36
CA ARG A 8 92.50 -62.48 13.85
C ARG A 8 92.38 -61.07 14.48
N ARG A 9 91.39 -60.99 15.39
CA ARG A 9 91.12 -60.02 16.49
C ARG A 9 90.33 -58.77 16.08
N ALA A 10 89.41 -58.19 16.86
CA ALA A 10 88.61 -58.57 18.05
C ALA A 10 87.68 -57.35 18.30
N PHE A 11 86.44 -57.60 18.80
CA PHE A 11 85.53 -56.74 19.58
C PHE A 11 85.52 -55.20 19.41
N PHE A 12 84.33 -54.63 19.12
CA PHE A 12 83.55 -53.73 20.00
C PHE A 12 82.19 -53.39 19.33
N PRO A 13 81.04 -53.46 20.01
CA PRO A 13 79.71 -53.24 19.41
C PRO A 13 79.16 -51.82 19.66
N LEU A 14 78.00 -51.56 19.03
CA LEU A 14 76.95 -50.60 19.40
C LEU A 14 77.00 -49.18 18.79
N ALA A 15 76.01 -48.86 17.95
CA ALA A 15 74.93 -47.91 18.26
C ALA A 15 74.21 -47.47 16.96
N ILE A 16 72.96 -47.89 16.79
CA ILE A 16 72.03 -47.38 15.76
C ILE A 16 71.26 -46.22 16.41
N ALA A 17 71.42 -45.02 15.85
CA ALA A 17 70.70 -43.84 16.29
C ALA A 17 69.23 -43.88 15.81
N GLY A 18 68.30 -43.84 16.76
CA GLY A 18 66.87 -43.65 16.52
C GLY A 18 66.53 -42.17 16.35
N ILE A 19 65.70 -41.85 15.35
CA ILE A 19 65.10 -40.53 15.18
C ILE A 19 63.68 -40.58 15.74
N LEU A 20 63.44 -39.71 16.74
CA LEU A 20 62.17 -39.52 17.44
C LEU A 20 61.05 -39.08 16.48
N ALA A 21 59.92 -39.79 16.56
CA ALA A 21 58.63 -39.27 16.14
C ALA A 21 58.12 -38.28 17.19
N ALA A 22 57.95 -37.02 16.80
CA ALA A 22 57.27 -36.01 17.61
C ALA A 22 55.76 -36.20 17.51
N THR A 23 55.18 -36.86 18.52
CA THR A 23 53.73 -36.89 18.73
C THR A 23 53.28 -35.56 19.35
N GLY A 24 52.41 -34.85 18.64
CA GLY A 24 51.76 -33.65 19.16
C GLY A 24 50.78 -34.02 20.27
N LEU A 25 51.16 -33.75 21.53
CA LEU A 25 50.24 -33.78 22.66
C LEU A 25 49.31 -32.56 22.58
N ALA A 26 48.05 -32.80 22.25
CA ALA A 26 46.97 -31.89 22.64
C ALA A 26 46.93 -31.88 24.18
N ALA A 27 47.37 -30.79 24.79
CA ALA A 27 47.30 -30.60 26.24
C ALA A 27 45.82 -30.43 26.64
N CYS A 28 45.18 -31.52 27.05
CA CYS A 28 43.94 -31.46 27.83
C CYS A 28 44.28 -30.84 29.19
N SER A 29 43.97 -29.55 29.37
CA SER A 29 43.93 -28.95 30.70
C SER A 29 42.82 -29.64 31.51
N SER A 30 43.13 -30.00 32.76
CA SER A 30 42.33 -30.77 33.72
C SER A 30 40.99 -30.16 34.14
N ASP A 31 40.63 -29.01 33.57
CA ASP A 31 39.62 -28.11 34.14
C ASP A 31 38.25 -28.25 33.44
N GLY A 32 38.09 -29.30 32.61
CA GLY A 32 36.88 -29.50 31.82
C GLY A 32 36.63 -28.38 30.80
N SER A 33 37.69 -27.69 30.37
CA SER A 33 37.64 -26.62 29.37
C SER A 33 38.40 -27.02 28.10
N VAL A 34 38.00 -26.47 26.96
CA VAL A 34 38.61 -26.76 25.66
C VAL A 34 38.95 -25.47 24.94
N LYS A 35 40.19 -25.37 24.44
CA LYS A 35 40.59 -24.28 23.55
C LYS A 35 40.01 -24.52 22.15
N ALA A 36 39.46 -23.47 21.57
CA ALA A 36 38.91 -23.48 20.22
C ALA A 36 39.31 -22.21 19.47
N GLU A 37 39.37 -22.30 18.15
CA GLU A 37 39.65 -21.16 17.27
C GLU A 37 38.37 -20.83 16.50
N VAL A 38 37.89 -19.59 16.61
CA VAL A 38 36.67 -19.14 15.94
C VAL A 38 36.85 -19.19 14.42
N VAL A 39 35.92 -19.83 13.73
CA VAL A 39 35.87 -19.88 12.26
C VAL A 39 35.02 -18.73 11.73
N ARG A 40 33.81 -18.56 12.26
CA ARG A 40 32.88 -17.48 11.91
C ARG A 40 31.77 -17.35 12.95
N VAL A 41 31.13 -16.19 13.01
CA VAL A 41 29.89 -16.01 13.76
C VAL A 41 28.69 -16.41 12.90
N VAL A 42 27.71 -17.05 13.53
CA VAL A 42 26.47 -17.48 12.89
C VAL A 42 25.33 -16.54 13.27
N ASP A 43 25.15 -16.23 14.54
CA ASP A 43 24.15 -15.29 15.06
C ASP A 43 24.63 -14.69 16.39
N GLY A 44 23.86 -13.82 17.04
CA GLY A 44 24.24 -13.10 18.26
C GLY A 44 24.67 -13.97 19.46
N ASP A 45 24.30 -15.24 19.48
CA ASP A 45 24.67 -16.22 20.52
C ASP A 45 25.27 -17.52 19.98
N THR A 46 25.57 -17.56 18.68
CA THR A 46 25.99 -18.79 18.00
C THR A 46 27.17 -18.51 17.07
N PHE A 47 28.22 -19.32 17.16
CA PHE A 47 29.39 -19.22 16.28
C PHE A 47 29.92 -20.61 15.93
N GLU A 48 30.75 -20.71 14.90
CA GLU A 48 31.48 -21.93 14.56
C GLU A 48 32.92 -21.81 15.01
N ALA A 49 33.49 -22.88 15.55
CA ALA A 49 34.88 -22.92 15.97
C ALA A 49 35.52 -24.28 15.68
N LYS A 50 36.84 -24.25 15.46
CA LYS A 50 37.68 -25.45 15.38
C LYS A 50 37.83 -26.02 16.79
N TYR A 51 37.28 -27.20 16.98
CA TYR A 51 37.34 -28.00 18.19
C TYR A 51 38.18 -29.25 17.88
N GLY A 52 39.46 -29.22 18.24
CA GLY A 52 40.42 -30.21 17.79
C GLY A 52 40.54 -30.21 16.26
N ASN A 53 40.22 -31.34 15.61
CA ASN A 53 40.28 -31.48 14.15
C ASN A 53 38.94 -31.22 13.44
N GLU A 54 37.88 -30.89 14.20
CA GLU A 54 36.54 -30.71 13.65
C GLU A 54 36.08 -29.26 13.79
N THR A 55 35.27 -28.79 12.84
CA THR A 55 34.53 -27.53 13.02
C THR A 55 33.17 -27.86 13.66
N LYS A 56 32.87 -27.20 14.77
CA LYS A 56 31.61 -27.38 15.52
C LYS A 56 30.89 -26.05 15.65
N THR A 57 29.57 -26.09 15.55
CA THR A 57 28.70 -24.97 15.93
C THR A 57 28.59 -24.92 17.44
N VAL A 58 28.85 -23.77 18.04
CA VAL A 58 28.79 -23.50 19.47
C VAL A 58 27.62 -22.56 19.74
N ARG A 59 26.68 -22.98 20.59
CA ARG A 59 25.59 -22.17 21.14
C ARG A 59 26.00 -21.72 22.54
N LEU A 60 25.99 -20.41 22.75
CA LEU A 60 26.36 -19.82 24.02
C LEU A 60 25.33 -20.16 25.10
N LEU A 61 25.82 -20.66 26.24
CA LEU A 61 25.00 -20.98 27.41
C LEU A 61 24.36 -19.75 28.04
N ASN A 62 23.14 -19.93 28.55
CA ASN A 62 22.43 -18.98 29.41
C ASN A 62 22.17 -17.57 28.87
N ILE A 63 22.35 -17.35 27.57
CA ILE A 63 22.08 -16.09 26.86
C ILE A 63 21.16 -16.38 25.67
N ASP A 64 20.19 -15.52 25.43
CA ASP A 64 19.30 -15.57 24.27
C ASP A 64 19.34 -14.21 23.57
N THR A 65 19.77 -14.19 22.31
CA THR A 65 19.86 -12.95 21.53
C THR A 65 18.70 -12.84 20.53
N PRO A 66 18.29 -11.63 20.14
CA PRO A 66 17.27 -11.48 19.10
C PRO A 66 17.73 -12.18 17.80
N GLU A 67 16.87 -13.03 17.27
CA GLU A 67 17.17 -13.94 16.16
C GLU A 67 17.26 -13.21 14.81
N THR A 68 18.22 -13.60 13.96
CA THR A 68 18.40 -12.99 12.63
C THR A 68 18.21 -13.93 11.44
N LYS A 69 18.27 -15.25 11.65
CA LYS A 69 18.43 -16.23 10.55
C LYS A 69 17.40 -17.35 10.55
N HIS A 70 16.40 -17.29 11.42
CA HIS A 70 15.33 -18.29 11.43
C HIS A 70 14.44 -18.16 10.17
N PRO A 71 14.33 -19.22 9.34
CA PRO A 71 13.74 -19.13 7.99
C PRO A 71 12.27 -18.71 7.96
N ASN A 72 11.54 -18.96 9.05
CA ASN A 72 10.12 -18.65 9.18
C ASN A 72 9.85 -17.51 10.18
N LYS A 73 10.87 -16.77 10.63
CA LYS A 73 10.69 -15.62 11.52
C LYS A 73 11.30 -14.38 10.88
N ILE A 74 10.72 -13.24 11.19
CA ILE A 74 11.35 -11.96 10.87
C ILE A 74 12.63 -11.77 11.68
N ILE A 75 13.54 -10.96 11.14
CA ILE A 75 14.69 -10.46 11.88
C ILE A 75 14.17 -9.70 13.10
N GLU A 76 14.55 -10.16 14.29
CA GLU A 76 14.14 -9.52 15.53
C GLU A 76 14.91 -8.21 15.74
N CYS A 77 14.25 -7.26 16.40
CA CYS A 77 14.84 -5.95 16.71
C CYS A 77 16.12 -6.14 17.53
N GLN A 78 17.20 -5.52 17.07
CA GLN A 78 18.58 -5.66 17.57
C GLN A 78 19.29 -7.01 17.34
N GLY A 79 18.73 -7.89 16.50
CA GLY A 79 19.42 -9.12 16.12
C GLY A 79 20.70 -8.86 15.32
N PRO A 80 20.69 -8.03 14.25
CA PRO A 80 21.90 -7.72 13.49
C PRO A 80 22.99 -7.07 14.35
N GLU A 81 22.59 -6.22 15.30
CA GLU A 81 23.47 -5.58 16.27
C GLU A 81 24.10 -6.61 17.22
N ALA A 82 23.34 -7.59 17.70
CA ALA A 82 23.85 -8.70 18.51
C ALA A 82 24.87 -9.55 17.73
N THR A 83 24.55 -9.91 16.47
CA THR A 83 25.47 -10.63 15.58
C THR A 83 26.76 -9.85 15.36
N LYS A 84 26.66 -8.56 15.00
CA LYS A 84 27.81 -7.69 14.75
C LYS A 84 28.66 -7.49 16.01
N PHE A 85 28.04 -7.42 17.18
CA PHE A 85 28.75 -7.33 18.45
C PHE A 85 29.59 -8.60 18.69
N LEU A 86 29.01 -9.78 18.46
CA LEU A 86 29.74 -11.03 18.59
C LEU A 86 30.85 -11.14 17.53
N GLU A 87 30.61 -10.73 16.29
CA GLU A 87 31.64 -10.67 15.23
C GLU A 87 32.81 -9.75 15.61
N GLY A 88 32.52 -8.60 16.22
CA GLY A 88 33.55 -7.68 16.71
C GLY A 88 34.38 -8.23 17.86
N LYS A 89 33.76 -9.04 18.74
CA LYS A 89 34.46 -9.71 19.85
C LYS A 89 35.22 -10.95 19.43
N LEU A 90 34.65 -11.71 18.50
CA LEU A 90 35.13 -13.01 18.05
C LEU A 90 35.35 -13.01 16.53
N PRO A 91 36.26 -12.17 15.99
CA PRO A 91 36.62 -12.26 14.59
C PRO A 91 37.23 -13.63 14.28
N ALA A 92 37.16 -14.06 13.02
CA ALA A 92 37.76 -15.33 12.58
C ALA A 92 39.25 -15.42 12.99
N GLY A 93 39.66 -16.57 13.50
CA GLY A 93 40.98 -16.82 14.07
C GLY A 93 41.11 -16.50 15.57
N THR A 94 40.07 -15.95 16.21
CA THR A 94 40.12 -15.65 17.65
C THR A 94 40.20 -16.94 18.46
N ALA A 95 41.18 -17.03 19.36
CA ALA A 95 41.30 -18.14 20.30
C ALA A 95 40.36 -17.91 21.50
N VAL A 96 39.48 -18.86 21.77
CA VAL A 96 38.56 -18.85 22.91
C VAL A 96 38.72 -20.10 23.76
N THR A 97 38.39 -19.98 25.05
CA THR A 97 38.27 -21.14 25.94
C THR A 97 36.80 -21.44 26.16
N LEU A 98 36.36 -22.62 25.72
CA LEU A 98 35.01 -23.13 25.93
C LEU A 98 34.95 -23.86 27.26
N ARG A 99 34.06 -23.43 28.14
CA ARG A 99 33.78 -24.11 29.42
C ARG A 99 32.36 -24.66 29.41
N PHE A 100 32.23 -25.90 29.84
CA PHE A 100 30.97 -26.64 29.79
C PHE A 100 30.21 -26.59 31.12
N ASP A 101 28.95 -26.97 31.03
CA ASP A 101 28.09 -27.33 32.15
C ASP A 101 27.71 -28.82 32.03
N GLN A 102 26.63 -29.25 32.69
CA GLN A 102 26.18 -30.63 32.76
C GLN A 102 25.99 -31.27 31.37
N GLU A 103 25.25 -30.61 30.49
CA GLU A 103 25.05 -31.05 29.11
C GLU A 103 25.95 -30.27 28.15
N LYS A 104 26.69 -30.98 27.31
CA LYS A 104 27.67 -30.40 26.38
C LYS A 104 27.15 -30.19 24.96
N THR A 105 26.01 -30.79 24.63
CA THR A 105 25.42 -30.73 23.29
C THR A 105 23.91 -30.69 23.38
N ASP A 106 23.26 -29.95 22.47
CA ASP A 106 21.80 -29.96 22.35
C ASP A 106 21.30 -30.99 21.32
N GLY A 107 19.97 -31.08 21.17
CA GLY A 107 19.32 -31.96 20.18
C GLY A 107 19.60 -31.62 18.71
N TYR A 108 20.26 -30.49 18.42
CA TYR A 108 20.71 -30.09 17.10
C TYR A 108 22.21 -30.38 16.88
N ASN A 109 22.85 -31.11 17.80
CA ASN A 109 24.28 -31.40 17.82
C ASN A 109 25.16 -30.14 17.89
N ARG A 110 24.63 -29.01 18.39
CA ARG A 110 25.46 -27.84 18.70
C ARG A 110 26.15 -28.05 20.03
N VAL A 111 27.39 -27.60 20.13
CA VAL A 111 28.15 -27.57 21.38
C VAL A 111 27.58 -26.48 22.28
N LEU A 112 27.22 -26.82 23.51
CA LEU A 112 26.72 -25.90 24.53
C LEU A 112 27.88 -25.45 25.41
N ALA A 113 28.28 -24.18 25.35
CA ALA A 113 29.40 -23.69 26.13
C ALA A 113 29.28 -22.23 26.59
N ALA A 114 29.94 -21.92 27.69
CA ALA A 114 30.36 -20.56 28.03
C ALA A 114 31.69 -20.26 27.34
N ALA A 115 31.74 -19.20 26.54
CA ALA A 115 32.95 -18.81 25.81
C ALA A 115 33.72 -17.74 26.59
N PHE A 116 35.01 -18.00 26.82
CA PHE A 116 35.92 -17.08 27.49
C PHE A 116 36.97 -16.53 26.52
N LEU A 117 37.09 -15.20 26.47
CA LEU A 117 38.18 -14.49 25.80
C LEU A 117 39.11 -13.93 26.87
N GLY A 118 40.21 -14.64 27.15
CA GLY A 118 40.96 -14.43 28.39
C GLY A 118 40.10 -14.80 29.60
N ASP A 119 39.91 -13.85 30.51
CA ASP A 119 39.05 -14.02 31.69
C ASP A 119 37.63 -13.48 31.48
N GLU A 120 37.34 -12.87 30.32
CA GLU A 120 36.04 -12.29 30.02
C GLU A 120 35.06 -13.37 29.55
N LEU A 121 33.93 -13.52 30.25
CA LEU A 121 32.80 -14.33 29.79
C LEU A 121 32.03 -13.60 28.68
N VAL A 122 32.19 -14.05 27.43
CA VAL A 122 31.57 -13.43 26.25
C VAL A 122 30.03 -13.40 26.36
N ASN A 123 29.43 -14.46 26.93
CA ASN A 123 27.99 -14.56 27.16
C ASN A 123 27.46 -13.38 28.01
N ALA A 124 28.16 -13.08 29.10
CA ALA A 124 27.82 -11.96 29.98
C ALA A 124 28.10 -10.62 29.29
N SER A 125 29.11 -10.52 28.45
CA SER A 125 29.39 -9.28 27.71
C SER A 125 28.32 -8.93 26.68
N ILE A 126 27.70 -9.92 26.03
CA ILE A 126 26.53 -9.71 25.16
C ILE A 126 25.36 -9.17 25.99
N ALA A 127 25.07 -9.79 27.13
CA ALA A 127 24.02 -9.32 28.05
C ALA A 127 24.29 -7.90 28.58
N ARG A 128 25.54 -7.59 28.93
CA ARG A 128 25.99 -6.27 29.42
C ARG A 128 25.85 -5.17 28.37
N ALA A 129 26.02 -5.51 27.09
CA ALA A 129 25.74 -4.61 25.97
C ALA A 129 24.23 -4.40 25.74
N GLY A 130 23.38 -5.15 26.45
CA GLY A 130 21.93 -5.16 26.26
C GLY A 130 21.52 -5.86 24.97
N LEU A 131 22.33 -6.76 24.41
CA LEU A 131 22.07 -7.41 23.12
C LEU A 131 21.54 -8.85 23.25
N GLY A 132 21.27 -9.29 24.48
CA GLY A 132 20.59 -10.54 24.77
C GLY A 132 20.07 -10.58 26.21
N VAL A 133 19.18 -11.52 26.49
CA VAL A 133 18.59 -11.76 27.81
C VAL A 133 19.13 -13.05 28.41
N ALA A 134 19.32 -13.06 29.73
CA ALA A 134 19.67 -14.25 30.47
C ALA A 134 18.52 -15.26 30.41
N LYS A 135 18.82 -16.52 30.08
CA LYS A 135 17.82 -17.57 29.94
C LYS A 135 18.27 -18.85 30.60
N GLU A 136 17.42 -19.43 31.43
CA GLU A 136 17.69 -20.73 32.04
C GLU A 136 17.30 -21.86 31.09
N TYR A 137 18.26 -22.74 30.81
CA TYR A 137 18.04 -23.98 30.09
C TYR A 137 18.52 -25.13 30.96
N LYS A 138 17.62 -25.68 31.78
CA LYS A 138 17.96 -26.79 32.68
C LYS A 138 18.41 -28.02 31.87
N PRO A 139 19.44 -28.76 32.33
CA PRO A 139 20.13 -28.61 33.61
C PRO A 139 21.27 -27.58 33.62
N ASN A 140 21.57 -26.92 32.50
CA ASN A 140 22.68 -25.98 32.35
C ASN A 140 22.36 -24.59 32.91
N THR A 141 22.72 -24.33 34.16
CA THR A 141 22.47 -23.05 34.85
C THR A 141 23.71 -22.41 35.45
N LYS A 142 24.89 -23.05 35.32
CA LYS A 142 26.14 -22.63 35.97
C LYS A 142 26.52 -21.17 35.72
N TYR A 143 26.26 -20.65 34.53
CA TYR A 143 26.63 -19.29 34.13
C TYR A 143 25.46 -18.29 34.16
N TYR A 144 24.24 -18.76 34.45
CA TYR A 144 23.04 -17.92 34.42
C TYR A 144 23.14 -16.72 35.36
N GLY A 145 23.63 -16.89 36.59
CA GLY A 145 23.74 -15.80 37.56
C GLY A 145 24.61 -14.64 37.07
N GLU A 146 25.76 -14.94 36.45
CA GLU A 146 26.67 -13.93 35.91
C GLU A 146 26.06 -13.21 34.69
N VAL A 147 25.44 -13.96 33.78
CA VAL A 147 24.74 -13.39 32.61
C VAL A 147 23.55 -12.53 33.04
N LYS A 148 22.81 -12.96 34.06
CA LYS A 148 21.67 -12.21 34.62
C LYS A 148 22.13 -10.91 35.29
N ALA A 149 23.22 -10.94 36.05
CA ALA A 149 23.79 -9.72 36.64
C ALA A 149 24.22 -8.73 35.54
N ALA A 150 24.85 -9.22 34.47
CA ALA A 150 25.22 -8.41 33.33
C ALA A 150 24.00 -7.81 32.58
N GLN A 151 22.92 -8.59 32.43
CA GLN A 151 21.65 -8.09 31.91
C GLN A 151 21.08 -6.98 32.81
N ASP A 152 21.14 -7.14 34.13
CA ASP A 152 20.65 -6.14 35.08
C ASP A 152 21.46 -4.83 35.01
N GLU A 153 22.78 -4.91 34.80
CA GLU A 153 23.60 -3.74 34.48
C GLU A 153 23.14 -3.04 33.21
N ALA A 154 22.84 -3.79 32.14
CA ALA A 154 22.36 -3.23 30.89
C ALA A 154 21.00 -2.54 31.06
N ALA A 155 20.10 -3.14 31.85
CA ALA A 155 18.81 -2.55 32.19
C ALA A 155 18.97 -1.22 32.97
N GLN A 156 19.84 -1.19 33.98
CA GLN A 156 20.12 0.03 34.75
C GLN A 156 20.73 1.13 33.87
N LYS A 157 21.62 0.77 32.94
CA LYS A 157 22.26 1.69 32.00
C LYS A 157 21.38 2.02 30.79
N LYS A 158 20.20 1.40 30.68
CA LYS A 158 19.31 1.52 29.52
C LYS A 158 20.03 1.24 28.20
N ALA A 159 20.85 0.19 28.18
CA ALA A 159 21.66 -0.19 27.02
C ALA A 159 20.90 -1.19 26.13
N GLY A 160 21.18 -1.13 24.83
CA GLY A 160 20.61 -2.04 23.84
C GLY A 160 19.09 -2.21 23.98
N LEU A 161 18.65 -3.46 24.17
CA LEU A 161 17.25 -3.87 24.27
C LEU A 161 16.50 -3.15 25.40
N PHE A 162 17.22 -2.56 26.37
CA PHE A 162 16.67 -1.89 27.54
C PHE A 162 16.62 -0.35 27.42
N GLN A 163 16.93 0.24 26.26
CA GLN A 163 16.83 1.69 26.02
C GLN A 163 15.40 2.22 26.20
N ASP A 164 15.16 3.43 26.71
CA ASP A 164 13.78 3.93 26.85
C ASP A 164 13.04 3.98 25.49
N SER A 165 13.72 4.44 24.45
CA SER A 165 13.19 4.58 23.10
C SER A 165 13.94 3.71 22.11
N LEU A 166 13.43 2.50 21.86
CA LEU A 166 13.97 1.59 20.86
C LEU A 166 13.09 1.61 19.61
N ALA A 167 13.56 2.24 18.54
CA ALA A 167 12.75 2.50 17.35
C ALA A 167 12.21 1.23 16.66
N CYS A 168 12.96 0.13 16.71
CA CYS A 168 12.51 -1.15 16.17
C CYS A 168 11.65 -1.96 17.15
N SER A 169 11.33 -1.44 18.35
CA SER A 169 10.52 -2.18 19.31
C SER A 169 9.10 -2.39 18.79
N PRO A 170 8.45 -3.50 19.17
CA PRO A 170 7.04 -3.74 18.85
C PRO A 170 6.12 -2.57 19.19
N ALA A 171 6.33 -1.92 20.34
CA ALA A 171 5.56 -0.77 20.75
C ALA A 171 5.80 0.45 19.85
N ALA A 172 7.06 0.78 19.54
CA ALA A 172 7.42 1.90 18.68
C ALA A 172 6.88 1.74 17.26
N VAL A 173 6.98 0.52 16.69
CA VAL A 173 6.40 0.20 15.38
C VAL A 173 4.89 0.38 15.40
N ALA A 174 4.20 -0.12 16.43
CA ALA A 174 2.76 0.04 16.55
C ALA A 174 2.33 1.51 16.64
N GLU A 175 3.03 2.32 17.45
CA GLU A 175 2.78 3.75 17.59
C GLU A 175 2.99 4.51 16.28
N GLN A 176 4.06 4.18 15.54
CA GLN A 176 4.32 4.76 14.23
C GLN A 176 3.18 4.45 13.23
N GLN A 177 2.68 3.22 13.22
CA GLN A 177 1.58 2.85 12.33
C GLN A 177 0.24 3.47 12.76
N LEU A 178 -0.02 3.58 14.06
CA LEU A 178 -1.19 4.30 14.58
C LEU A 178 -1.17 5.77 14.17
N ALA A 179 -0.02 6.43 14.29
CA ALA A 179 0.17 7.81 13.85
C ALA A 179 -0.02 7.95 12.33
N ALA A 180 0.52 7.01 11.54
CA ALA A 180 0.35 7.01 10.09
C ALA A 180 -1.13 6.85 9.67
N LEU A 181 -1.87 5.94 10.32
CA LEU A 181 -3.31 5.80 10.11
C LEU A 181 -4.07 7.06 10.52
N ALA A 182 -3.72 7.69 11.64
CA ALA A 182 -4.35 8.93 12.09
C ALA A 182 -4.07 10.12 11.17
N ALA A 183 -2.89 10.17 10.53
CA ALA A 183 -2.49 11.23 9.61
C ALA A 183 -3.15 11.12 8.22
N THR A 184 -3.77 9.99 7.90
CA THR A 184 -4.51 9.87 6.63
C THR A 184 -5.68 10.85 6.60
N PRO A 185 -5.95 11.50 5.45
CA PRO A 185 -7.03 12.46 5.35
C PRO A 185 -8.36 11.85 5.81
N ALA A 186 -9.11 12.62 6.60
CA ALA A 186 -10.50 12.29 6.88
C ALA A 186 -11.31 12.29 5.57
N ASP A 187 -12.53 11.77 5.63
CA ASP A 187 -13.48 11.90 4.52
C ASP A 187 -13.60 13.40 4.16
N PRO A 188 -13.39 13.79 2.88
CA PRO A 188 -13.42 15.19 2.44
C PRO A 188 -14.80 15.87 2.54
N GLY A 189 -15.80 15.23 3.16
CA GLY A 189 -17.09 15.81 3.48
C GLY A 189 -18.06 15.70 2.31
N THR A 190 -19.37 15.87 2.54
CA THR A 190 -20.46 15.48 1.62
C THR A 190 -20.43 16.15 0.24
N ALA A 191 -19.80 17.32 0.10
CA ALA A 191 -19.72 18.07 -1.15
C ALA A 191 -18.51 17.70 -2.04
N ALA A 192 -17.66 16.78 -1.61
CA ALA A 192 -16.43 16.43 -2.32
C ALA A 192 -16.70 15.72 -3.66
N ALA A 193 -15.89 16.06 -4.68
CA ALA A 193 -15.92 15.41 -5.98
C ALA A 193 -15.38 13.97 -5.92
N SER A 194 -15.79 13.10 -6.84
CA SER A 194 -15.40 11.68 -6.83
C SER A 194 -13.88 11.46 -6.84
N GLY A 195 -13.14 12.31 -7.55
CA GLY A 195 -11.67 12.29 -7.62
C GLY A 195 -10.99 12.62 -6.29
N GLU A 196 -11.53 13.54 -5.49
CA GLU A 196 -11.00 13.89 -4.18
C GLU A 196 -11.19 12.74 -3.19
N ILE A 197 -12.37 12.14 -3.20
CA ILE A 197 -12.69 10.98 -2.35
C ILE A 197 -11.79 9.79 -2.71
N THR A 198 -11.59 9.53 -4.01
CA THR A 198 -10.72 8.46 -4.51
C THR A 198 -9.26 8.68 -4.10
N SER A 199 -8.76 9.92 -4.19
CA SER A 199 -7.41 10.27 -3.76
C SER A 199 -7.22 10.06 -2.25
N ALA A 200 -8.18 10.47 -1.43
CA ALA A 200 -8.16 10.26 0.01
C ALA A 200 -8.23 8.77 0.38
N ALA A 201 -9.08 7.99 -0.31
CA ALA A 201 -9.17 6.54 -0.14
C ALA A 201 -7.85 5.84 -0.49
N GLY A 202 -7.18 6.25 -1.58
CA GLY A 202 -5.89 5.71 -1.98
C GLY A 202 -4.79 5.93 -0.94
N LYS A 203 -4.73 7.12 -0.33
CA LYS A 203 -3.78 7.39 0.78
C LYS A 203 -4.06 6.52 2.00
N LEU A 204 -5.33 6.32 2.33
CA LEU A 204 -5.73 5.41 3.40
C LEU A 204 -5.36 3.95 3.09
N ALA A 205 -5.55 3.49 1.86
CA ALA A 205 -5.20 2.13 1.45
C ALA A 205 -3.71 1.82 1.65
N ILE A 206 -2.82 2.77 1.34
CA ILE A 206 -1.36 2.61 1.53
C ILE A 206 -1.03 2.49 3.02
N ALA A 207 -1.53 3.39 3.86
CA ALA A 207 -1.30 3.34 5.30
C ALA A 207 -1.88 2.05 5.92
N LEU A 208 -3.05 1.62 5.44
CA LEU A 208 -3.71 0.40 5.89
C LEU A 208 -2.90 -0.86 5.55
N ALA A 209 -2.31 -0.92 4.36
CA ALA A 209 -1.44 -2.03 3.97
C ALA A 209 -0.23 -2.17 4.91
N ALA A 210 0.46 -1.06 5.19
CA ALA A 210 1.59 -1.04 6.12
C ALA A 210 1.18 -1.44 7.54
N ALA A 211 0.05 -0.90 8.03
CA ALA A 211 -0.47 -1.20 9.37
C ALA A 211 -0.89 -2.66 9.52
N LYS A 212 -1.47 -3.29 8.48
CA LYS A 212 -1.81 -4.72 8.48
C LYS A 212 -0.57 -5.59 8.57
N THR A 213 0.45 -5.30 7.77
CA THR A 213 1.72 -6.02 7.83
C THR A 213 2.32 -5.92 9.23
N ALA A 214 2.39 -4.71 9.80
CA ALA A 214 2.89 -4.52 11.16
C ALA A 214 2.06 -5.26 12.21
N ALA A 215 0.73 -5.22 12.14
CA ALA A 215 -0.14 -5.95 13.07
C ALA A 215 0.09 -7.47 13.03
N GLY A 216 0.30 -8.04 11.83
CA GLY A 216 0.67 -9.44 11.67
C GLY A 216 2.00 -9.77 12.35
N LEU A 217 3.03 -8.97 12.08
CA LEU A 217 4.37 -9.16 12.67
C LEU A 217 4.37 -9.03 14.20
N LEU A 218 3.60 -8.09 14.75
CA LEU A 218 3.46 -7.90 16.19
C LEU A 218 2.75 -9.07 16.87
N GLY A 219 1.82 -9.74 16.17
CA GLY A 219 1.18 -10.96 16.66
C GLY A 219 2.16 -12.12 16.84
N GLU A 220 3.16 -12.21 15.97
CA GLU A 220 4.22 -13.23 16.02
C GLU A 220 5.34 -12.87 17.01
N ALA A 221 5.60 -11.58 17.23
CA ALA A 221 6.70 -11.07 18.06
C ALA A 221 6.45 -11.16 19.59
N LYS A 222 5.31 -11.68 20.04
CA LYS A 222 4.98 -11.81 21.48
C LYS A 222 6.00 -12.65 22.27
N ASP A 223 6.70 -13.57 21.59
CA ASP A 223 7.71 -14.46 22.16
C ASP A 223 9.15 -14.01 21.84
N ALA A 224 9.32 -12.85 21.20
CA ALA A 224 10.64 -12.33 20.81
C ALA A 224 11.46 -11.86 22.01
N VAL A 225 12.79 -11.90 21.89
CA VAL A 225 13.71 -11.54 22.97
C VAL A 225 13.50 -10.10 23.45
N VAL A 226 13.16 -9.20 22.52
CA VAL A 226 12.85 -7.79 22.81
C VAL A 226 11.63 -7.65 23.74
N ALA A 227 10.62 -8.49 23.58
CA ALA A 227 9.42 -8.47 24.42
C ALA A 227 9.75 -8.92 25.87
N VAL A 228 10.66 -9.89 26.01
CA VAL A 228 11.14 -10.37 27.33
C VAL A 228 12.01 -9.33 28.02
N ALA A 229 12.91 -8.67 27.27
CA ALA A 229 13.82 -7.65 27.80
C ALA A 229 13.07 -6.41 28.32
N ARG A 230 11.96 -6.05 27.67
CA ARG A 230 11.23 -4.82 27.91
C ARG A 230 9.94 -5.09 28.66
N SER A 231 9.98 -5.81 29.78
CA SER A 231 8.80 -6.21 30.60
C SER A 231 7.79 -5.10 30.94
N THR A 232 8.09 -3.84 30.64
CA THR A 232 7.27 -2.63 30.76
C THR A 232 6.52 -2.22 29.47
N GLU A 233 6.87 -2.76 28.31
CA GLU A 233 6.13 -2.52 27.07
C GLU A 233 4.96 -3.50 26.99
N ASN A 234 3.74 -2.98 27.12
CA ASN A 234 2.53 -3.74 26.82
C ASN A 234 2.43 -4.01 25.31
N ALA A 235 3.37 -4.77 24.73
CA ALA A 235 3.41 -5.11 23.31
C ALA A 235 2.07 -5.73 22.85
N GLY A 236 1.45 -6.55 23.70
CA GLY A 236 0.10 -7.06 23.47
C GLY A 236 -0.98 -5.98 23.42
N ALA A 237 -0.90 -4.94 24.26
CA ALA A 237 -1.84 -3.82 24.20
C ALA A 237 -1.62 -2.93 22.98
N SER A 238 -0.36 -2.67 22.60
CA SER A 238 -0.03 -1.91 21.39
C SER A 238 -0.46 -2.65 20.12
N ALA A 239 -0.26 -3.97 20.06
CA ALA A 239 -0.77 -4.83 19.00
C ALA A 239 -2.30 -4.81 18.94
N ALA A 240 -2.98 -4.95 20.09
CA ALA A 240 -4.44 -4.89 20.15
C ALA A 240 -5.00 -3.53 19.68
N LYS A 241 -4.37 -2.42 20.09
CA LYS A 241 -4.71 -1.07 19.62
C LYS A 241 -4.53 -0.94 18.11
N LEU A 242 -3.42 -1.42 17.57
CA LEU A 242 -3.18 -1.36 16.12
C LEU A 242 -4.20 -2.20 15.35
N THR A 243 -4.51 -3.41 15.81
CA THR A 243 -5.54 -4.27 15.19
C THR A 243 -6.91 -3.59 15.20
N ALA A 244 -7.31 -2.96 16.30
CA ALA A 244 -8.56 -2.21 16.37
C ALA A 244 -8.57 -0.99 15.42
N ALA A 245 -7.44 -0.28 15.30
CA ALA A 245 -7.29 0.84 14.38
C ALA A 245 -7.32 0.38 12.91
N VAL A 246 -6.72 -0.77 12.59
CA VAL A 246 -6.80 -1.40 11.27
C VAL A 246 -8.24 -1.71 10.91
N ALA A 247 -9.00 -2.37 11.79
CA ALA A 247 -10.42 -2.67 11.54
C ALA A 247 -11.25 -1.40 11.31
N THR A 248 -10.99 -0.35 12.10
CA THR A 248 -11.65 0.97 11.93
C THR A 248 -11.29 1.59 10.58
N ALA A 249 -10.01 1.54 10.19
CA ALA A 249 -9.52 2.08 8.94
C ALA A 249 -10.03 1.31 7.71
N GLU A 250 -10.19 -0.02 7.81
CA GLU A 250 -10.82 -0.86 6.77
C GLU A 250 -12.27 -0.44 6.52
N SER A 251 -13.04 -0.28 7.60
CA SER A 251 -14.43 0.17 7.51
C SER A 251 -14.52 1.52 6.81
N ARG A 252 -13.67 2.48 7.22
CA ARG A 252 -13.59 3.81 6.60
C ARG A 252 -13.19 3.73 5.13
N HIS A 253 -12.17 2.94 4.78
CA HIS A 253 -11.73 2.76 3.40
C HIS A 253 -12.86 2.22 2.51
N LYS A 254 -13.61 1.23 3.01
CA LYS A 254 -14.78 0.68 2.32
C LYS A 254 -15.83 1.78 2.08
N THR A 255 -16.21 2.52 3.12
CA THR A 255 -17.18 3.62 3.01
C THR A 255 -16.74 4.68 1.99
N MET A 256 -15.46 5.10 2.00
CA MET A 256 -14.95 6.07 1.05
C MET A 256 -14.97 5.55 -0.39
N THR A 257 -14.64 4.28 -0.59
CA THR A 257 -14.64 3.64 -1.92
C THR A 257 -16.06 3.52 -2.47
N ASP A 258 -16.99 3.03 -1.65
CA ASP A 258 -18.42 2.91 -2.03
C ASP A 258 -19.00 4.28 -2.38
N ARG A 259 -18.64 5.31 -1.62
CA ARG A 259 -19.09 6.68 -1.85
C ARG A 259 -18.43 7.32 -3.08
N ALA A 260 -17.14 7.10 -3.32
CA ALA A 260 -16.49 7.58 -4.53
C ALA A 260 -17.17 7.00 -5.78
N ALA A 261 -17.56 5.72 -5.73
CA ALA A 261 -18.29 5.07 -6.81
C ALA A 261 -19.69 5.67 -7.02
N SER A 262 -20.44 5.95 -5.94
CA SER A 262 -21.77 6.56 -6.06
C SER A 262 -21.74 8.00 -6.56
N VAL A 263 -20.79 8.81 -6.07
CA VAL A 263 -20.61 10.19 -6.55
C VAL A 263 -20.18 10.20 -8.02
N LYS A 264 -19.26 9.31 -8.41
CA LYS A 264 -18.84 9.18 -9.81
C LYS A 264 -20.01 8.79 -10.72
N ALA A 265 -20.85 7.85 -10.29
CA ALA A 265 -22.02 7.44 -11.07
C ALA A 265 -23.00 8.60 -11.28
N GLU A 266 -23.17 9.46 -10.27
CA GLU A 266 -24.02 10.66 -10.36
C GLU A 266 -23.39 11.74 -11.25
N GLU A 267 -22.08 11.99 -11.13
CA GLU A 267 -21.33 12.88 -12.03
C GLU A 267 -21.46 12.43 -13.50
N ASP A 268 -21.30 11.13 -13.76
CA ASP A 268 -21.43 10.54 -15.09
C ASP A 268 -22.87 10.64 -15.62
N ARG A 269 -23.89 10.46 -14.76
CA ARG A 269 -25.31 10.63 -15.10
C ARG A 269 -25.61 12.06 -15.52
N ILE A 270 -25.20 13.04 -14.72
CA ILE A 270 -25.38 14.47 -15.03
C ILE A 270 -24.67 14.84 -16.33
N ALA A 271 -23.44 14.35 -16.54
CA ALA A 271 -22.70 14.58 -17.77
C ALA A 271 -23.39 13.96 -19.00
N ALA A 272 -23.98 12.77 -18.86
CA ALA A 272 -24.74 12.12 -19.93
C ALA A 272 -26.05 12.88 -20.24
N GLU A 273 -26.78 13.33 -19.23
CA GLU A 273 -28.00 14.13 -19.38
C GLU A 273 -27.71 15.48 -20.07
N ALA A 274 -26.62 16.15 -19.67
CA ALA A 274 -26.19 17.40 -20.31
C ALA A 274 -25.83 17.18 -21.80
N LYS A 275 -25.09 16.10 -22.11
CA LYS A 275 -24.77 15.73 -23.50
C LYS A 275 -26.03 15.42 -24.32
N ALA A 276 -26.99 14.71 -23.74
CA ALA A 276 -28.25 14.39 -24.41
C ALA A 276 -29.12 15.64 -24.65
N ALA A 277 -29.18 16.54 -23.66
CA ALA A 277 -29.90 17.81 -23.79
C ALA A 277 -29.29 18.70 -24.88
N GLU A 278 -27.96 18.78 -24.94
CA GLU A 278 -27.24 19.53 -25.98
C GLU A 278 -27.44 18.89 -27.37
N ALA A 279 -27.35 17.56 -27.48
CA ALA A 279 -27.63 16.86 -28.73
C ALA A 279 -29.08 17.10 -29.22
N LYS A 280 -30.05 17.08 -28.30
CA LYS A 280 -31.44 17.40 -28.60
C LYS A 280 -31.60 18.85 -29.07
N ARG A 281 -30.96 19.81 -28.39
CA ARG A 281 -30.97 21.23 -28.78
C ARG A 281 -30.44 21.43 -30.20
N VAL A 282 -29.31 20.80 -30.53
CA VAL A 282 -28.71 20.85 -31.88
C VAL A 282 -29.63 20.22 -32.93
N ALA A 283 -30.26 19.08 -32.60
CA ALA A 283 -31.20 18.41 -33.51
C ALA A 283 -32.47 19.25 -33.75
N ASP A 284 -33.05 19.84 -32.70
CA ASP A 284 -34.22 20.71 -32.79
C ASP A 284 -33.92 21.96 -33.62
N GLU A 285 -32.74 22.57 -33.46
CA GLU A 285 -32.27 23.72 -34.24
C GLU A 285 -32.08 23.36 -35.72
N ALA A 286 -31.46 22.20 -36.01
CA ALA A 286 -31.30 21.70 -37.37
C ALA A 286 -32.65 21.41 -38.05
N ALA A 287 -33.59 20.79 -37.31
CA ALA A 287 -34.95 20.52 -37.80
C ALA A 287 -35.72 21.82 -38.07
N ALA A 288 -35.61 22.81 -37.19
CA ALA A 288 -36.23 24.13 -37.38
C ALA A 288 -35.68 24.84 -38.63
N LYS A 289 -34.37 24.79 -38.84
CA LYS A 289 -33.72 25.34 -40.04
C LYS A 289 -34.19 24.64 -41.32
N ALA A 290 -34.19 23.30 -41.33
CA ALA A 290 -34.68 22.52 -42.46
C ALA A 290 -36.16 22.80 -42.77
N ALA A 291 -37.01 22.95 -41.74
CA ALA A 291 -38.41 23.31 -41.90
C ALA A 291 -38.58 24.74 -42.46
N ALA A 292 -37.75 25.69 -42.03
CA ALA A 292 -37.76 27.05 -42.56
C ALA A 292 -37.33 27.08 -44.04
N GLU A 293 -36.27 26.35 -44.41
CA GLU A 293 -35.82 26.21 -45.79
C GLU A 293 -36.89 25.55 -46.68
N ALA A 294 -37.55 24.49 -46.20
CA ALA A 294 -38.65 23.84 -46.92
C ALA A 294 -39.85 24.78 -47.14
N ARG A 295 -40.23 25.56 -46.12
CA ARG A 295 -41.28 26.58 -46.23
C ARG A 295 -40.90 27.68 -47.23
N ALA A 296 -39.65 28.14 -47.21
CA ALA A 296 -39.17 29.14 -48.15
C ALA A 296 -39.20 28.62 -49.60
N LYS A 297 -38.77 27.37 -49.82
CA LYS A 297 -38.83 26.72 -51.13
C LYS A 297 -40.27 26.56 -51.63
N ALA A 298 -41.17 26.07 -50.79
CA ALA A 298 -42.59 25.92 -51.14
C ALA A 298 -43.25 27.27 -51.46
N ALA A 299 -42.91 28.32 -50.71
CA ALA A 299 -43.40 29.68 -50.98
C ALA A 299 -42.87 30.21 -52.33
N ALA A 300 -41.60 29.98 -52.66
CA ALA A 300 -41.02 30.36 -53.95
C ALA A 300 -41.66 29.61 -55.12
N GLU A 301 -41.90 28.30 -54.98
CA GLU A 301 -42.61 27.49 -55.98
C GLU A 301 -44.05 27.98 -56.20
N ALA A 302 -44.77 28.31 -55.12
CA ALA A 302 -46.13 28.86 -55.20
C ALA A 302 -46.16 30.23 -55.88
N GLN A 303 -45.19 31.11 -55.59
CA GLN A 303 -45.04 32.40 -56.27
C GLN A 303 -44.76 32.22 -57.77
N ALA A 304 -43.85 31.33 -58.13
CA ALA A 304 -43.56 31.03 -59.54
C ALA A 304 -44.77 30.47 -60.28
N ALA A 305 -45.55 29.59 -59.64
CA ALA A 305 -46.79 29.05 -60.21
C ALA A 305 -47.85 30.16 -60.41
N ALA A 306 -48.00 31.07 -59.44
CA ALA A 306 -48.90 32.21 -59.54
C ALA A 306 -48.50 33.17 -60.67
N GLU A 307 -47.20 33.45 -60.82
CA GLU A 307 -46.69 34.29 -61.91
C GLU A 307 -46.89 33.62 -63.27
N ALA A 308 -46.64 32.32 -63.39
CA ALA A 308 -46.89 31.55 -64.60
C ALA A 308 -48.38 31.57 -64.98
N ALA A 309 -49.28 31.41 -64.01
CA ALA A 309 -50.73 31.50 -64.22
C ALA A 309 -51.15 32.91 -64.69
N ALA A 310 -50.56 33.97 -64.12
CA ALA A 310 -50.82 35.34 -64.56
C ALA A 310 -50.37 35.60 -66.01
N ARG A 311 -49.24 35.01 -66.44
CA ARG A 311 -48.77 35.10 -67.84
C ARG A 311 -49.64 34.31 -68.82
N ALA A 312 -50.35 33.29 -68.36
CA ALA A 312 -51.24 32.47 -69.20
C ALA A 312 -52.64 33.07 -69.40
N VAL A 313 -52.93 34.24 -68.80
CA VAL A 313 -54.20 34.95 -69.02
C VAL A 313 -54.23 35.46 -70.48
N PRO A 314 -55.21 35.03 -71.30
CA PRO A 314 -55.29 35.48 -72.69
C PRO A 314 -55.48 37.00 -72.75
N PRO A 315 -54.96 37.68 -73.79
CA PRO A 315 -55.13 39.12 -73.94
C PRO A 315 -56.62 39.47 -73.87
N ALA A 316 -56.94 40.52 -73.11
CA ALA A 316 -58.30 41.02 -73.04
C ALA A 316 -58.83 41.20 -74.47
N PRO A 317 -60.04 40.70 -74.79
CA PRO A 317 -60.58 40.83 -76.14
C PRO A 317 -60.55 42.30 -76.52
N THR A 318 -60.03 42.61 -77.70
CA THR A 318 -60.04 43.97 -78.26
C THR A 318 -61.45 44.51 -78.15
N TYR A 319 -61.60 45.59 -77.39
CA TYR A 319 -62.89 46.26 -77.23
C TYR A 319 -63.34 46.77 -78.60
N VAL A 320 -64.31 46.10 -79.21
CA VAL A 320 -64.97 46.57 -80.43
C VAL A 320 -66.05 47.54 -79.99
N ALA A 321 -65.83 48.83 -80.23
CA ALA A 321 -66.88 49.83 -80.01
C ALA A 321 -68.08 49.50 -80.91
N PRO A 322 -69.31 49.39 -80.37
CA PRO A 322 -70.49 49.07 -81.16
C PRO A 322 -70.76 50.18 -82.19
N SER A 323 -71.08 49.78 -83.42
CA SER A 323 -71.29 50.67 -84.58
C SER A 323 -72.64 51.38 -84.59
N GLN A 324 -73.28 51.55 -83.44
CA GLN A 324 -74.56 52.23 -83.32
C GLN A 324 -74.37 53.51 -82.49
N PRO A 325 -74.89 54.67 -82.91
CA PRO A 325 -74.87 55.86 -82.07
C PRO A 325 -75.58 55.55 -80.74
N TYR A 326 -74.91 55.85 -79.63
CA TYR A 326 -75.46 55.69 -78.29
C TYR A 326 -76.73 56.54 -78.15
N VAL A 327 -77.88 55.90 -78.01
CA VAL A 327 -79.12 56.53 -77.57
C VAL A 327 -79.18 56.36 -76.05
N ALA A 328 -79.08 57.46 -75.31
CA ALA A 328 -79.26 57.44 -73.86
C ALA A 328 -80.66 56.86 -73.52
N PRO A 329 -80.78 55.90 -72.60
CA PRO A 329 -82.09 55.53 -72.09
C PRO A 329 -82.72 56.75 -71.40
N ALA A 330 -84.03 56.92 -71.59
CA ALA A 330 -84.80 57.97 -70.93
C ALA A 330 -84.51 57.96 -69.41
N PRO A 331 -84.40 59.14 -68.76
CA PRO A 331 -84.18 59.21 -67.33
C PRO A 331 -85.25 58.39 -66.61
N ALA A 332 -84.83 57.49 -65.72
CA ALA A 332 -85.76 56.82 -64.82
C ALA A 332 -86.54 57.91 -64.07
N PRO A 333 -87.88 57.80 -63.97
CA PRO A 333 -88.67 58.81 -63.28
C PRO A 333 -88.12 58.96 -61.87
N VAL A 334 -87.88 60.22 -61.47
CA VAL A 334 -87.48 60.56 -60.12
C VAL A 334 -88.55 59.97 -59.19
N GLN A 335 -88.20 58.93 -58.44
CA GLN A 335 -89.11 58.38 -57.43
C GLN A 335 -89.33 59.49 -56.40
N GLN A 336 -90.53 60.07 -56.41
CA GLN A 336 -90.94 61.05 -55.43
C GLN A 336 -90.82 60.42 -54.05
N ASN A 337 -90.13 61.09 -53.13
CA ASN A 337 -90.10 60.68 -51.74
C ASN A 337 -91.56 60.60 -51.23
N PRO A 338 -92.09 59.41 -50.92
CA PRO A 338 -93.50 59.26 -50.54
C PRO A 338 -93.82 59.87 -49.17
N TYR A 339 -92.81 60.32 -48.41
CA TYR A 339 -92.98 61.01 -47.12
C TYR A 339 -92.18 62.34 -47.08
N PRO A 340 -92.70 63.41 -47.70
CA PRO A 340 -92.08 64.74 -47.63
C PRO A 340 -92.11 65.27 -46.19
N GLY A 341 -90.96 65.72 -45.66
CA GLY A 341 -90.84 66.29 -44.31
C GLY A 341 -90.57 65.30 -43.17
N TYR A 342 -90.57 63.98 -43.43
CA TYR A 342 -90.21 63.00 -42.40
C TYR A 342 -88.69 62.79 -42.29
N THR A 343 -88.14 63.06 -41.10
CA THR A 343 -86.70 62.92 -40.77
C THR A 343 -86.41 61.82 -39.74
N GLY A 344 -87.40 60.97 -39.41
CA GLY A 344 -87.24 59.84 -38.48
C GLY A 344 -86.60 58.59 -39.11
N PRO A 345 -86.41 57.52 -38.31
CA PRO A 345 -85.78 56.28 -38.77
C PRO A 345 -86.57 55.60 -39.90
N ARG A 346 -85.84 55.02 -40.87
CA ARG A 346 -86.43 54.41 -42.07
C ARG A 346 -86.30 52.89 -42.02
N CYS A 347 -87.42 52.19 -42.15
CA CYS A 347 -87.47 50.74 -42.20
C CYS A 347 -87.61 50.31 -43.67
N TYR A 348 -86.58 49.64 -44.22
CA TYR A 348 -86.53 49.23 -45.63
C TYR A 348 -87.16 47.85 -45.85
N ALA A 349 -87.83 47.69 -46.98
CA ALA A 349 -88.32 46.38 -47.43
C ALA A 349 -87.14 45.48 -47.90
N PRO A 350 -87.29 44.14 -47.84
CA PRO A 350 -86.29 43.22 -48.37
C PRO A 350 -85.96 43.55 -49.84
N GLY A 351 -84.68 43.78 -50.15
CA GLY A 351 -84.22 44.23 -51.47
C GLY A 351 -84.02 45.75 -51.62
N GLY A 352 -84.28 46.56 -50.59
CA GLY A 352 -83.76 47.93 -50.44
C GLY A 352 -84.36 49.02 -51.36
N LYS A 353 -85.34 48.68 -52.20
CA LYS A 353 -85.92 49.61 -53.19
C LYS A 353 -87.09 50.46 -52.67
N SER A 354 -87.60 50.22 -51.46
CA SER A 354 -88.63 51.04 -50.81
C SER A 354 -88.45 51.07 -49.29
N TRP A 355 -88.93 52.15 -48.65
CA TRP A 355 -88.86 52.35 -47.20
C TRP A 355 -90.16 52.97 -46.66
N ARG A 356 -90.43 52.76 -45.37
CA ARG A 356 -91.50 53.43 -44.61
C ARG A 356 -90.99 53.93 -43.26
N PRO A 357 -91.62 54.95 -42.65
CA PRO A 357 -91.35 55.33 -41.28
C PRO A 357 -91.35 54.10 -40.37
N CYS A 358 -90.30 53.98 -39.56
CA CYS A 358 -90.43 53.32 -38.29
C CYS A 358 -91.15 54.30 -37.33
#